data_AF-A0A1Q7QZ39-F1
#
_entry.id   AF-A0A1Q7QZ39-F1
#
_cell.length_a   1.000
_cell.length_b   1.000
_cell.length_c   1.000
_cell.angle_alpha   90.00
_cell.angle_beta   90.00
_cell.angle_gamma   90.00
#
_symmetry.space_group_name_H-M   'P 1'
#
loop_
_entity.id
_entity.type
_entity.pdbx_description
1 polymer ?
#
loop_
_entity_poly.entity_id
_entity_poly.type
_entity_poly.pdbx_seq_one_letter_code
_entity_poly.pdbx_strand_id
1 'polypeptide(L)'
;MLFLLLLALFLSGCTGQTSADPGIVTVALDQVPENLDPRIAQNATSQRIDELIFNSLVRKNERSEVVPDLALRWETPDPKTYVFHLRDDAKFHDGRPVTSRDVQFTFRTMLDGTVRTTKSGHPYNLIQSIEAPDAYTVVFKLKEVFSPFLWNLTLPVLGIIPDGSPTDFNRHPIGSGPFEFVHYILDDEVLLKRNENYFGDKAGVSMLRFKLIPEAIVRALELRKGTIDIALNVLTPDMVEVLKHDPGLKVMQAEGTSYQYLAFNLTDPVFRDIRVRQAFAYGIDRDKIIKYLWRGQAKPAFGVIPPNNWAHESNVTTYPYDPARARQLLKEAGQENLVFTYRTSTDDTGRLMAIILQQELKEIGVTMEIRSNEFATFFADIIAGNFQVFSLRWIGANNDPDIFNLIFNSKSVPPNGSNRG
;
A
#
# COMPACT_ATOMS: atom_id res chain seq x y z
N MET A 1 -41.02 -34.20 -57.30
CA MET A 1 -41.04 -35.03 -56.08
C MET A 1 -39.69 -34.88 -55.43
N LEU A 2 -39.65 -34.43 -54.17
CA LEU A 2 -38.45 -34.41 -53.30
C LEU A 2 -37.37 -33.34 -53.57
N PHE A 3 -37.62 -32.06 -53.30
CA PHE A 3 -36.54 -31.06 -53.15
C PHE A 3 -37.03 -29.77 -52.47
N LEU A 4 -37.39 -29.80 -51.17
CA LEU A 4 -37.65 -28.59 -50.35
C LEU A 4 -38.00 -28.99 -48.90
N LEU A 5 -37.02 -29.33 -48.07
CA LEU A 5 -37.16 -29.39 -46.60
C LEU A 5 -35.83 -29.83 -45.95
N LEU A 6 -34.79 -29.00 -46.02
CA LEU A 6 -33.55 -29.20 -45.23
C LEU A 6 -32.67 -27.95 -45.30
N LEU A 7 -33.11 -26.85 -44.71
CA LEU A 7 -32.22 -25.74 -44.35
C LEU A 7 -32.86 -24.85 -43.27
N ALA A 8 -33.13 -25.43 -42.10
CA ALA A 8 -33.47 -24.67 -40.91
C ALA A 8 -32.85 -25.35 -39.70
N LEU A 9 -32.19 -24.55 -38.86
CA LEU A 9 -31.60 -24.86 -37.55
C LEU A 9 -30.22 -25.52 -37.52
N PHE A 10 -29.18 -24.71 -37.79
CA PHE A 10 -27.93 -24.76 -37.03
C PHE A 10 -27.36 -23.33 -36.88
N LEU A 11 -28.13 -22.49 -36.17
CA LEU A 11 -27.58 -21.34 -35.45
C LEU A 11 -27.71 -21.65 -33.97
N SER A 12 -27.01 -22.70 -33.52
CA SER A 12 -26.67 -22.83 -32.11
C SER A 12 -25.61 -21.78 -31.84
N GLY A 13 -26.07 -20.57 -31.52
CA GLY A 13 -25.21 -19.57 -30.91
C GLY A 13 -24.55 -20.21 -29.70
N CYS A 14 -23.21 -20.27 -29.72
CA CYS A 14 -22.44 -20.38 -28.51
C CYS A 14 -22.68 -19.11 -27.71
N THR A 15 -23.82 -19.03 -27.02
CA THR A 15 -23.92 -18.24 -25.81
C THR A 15 -22.96 -18.90 -24.84
N GLY A 16 -21.72 -18.40 -24.80
CA GLY A 16 -20.80 -18.64 -23.72
C GLY A 16 -21.50 -18.18 -22.45
N GLN A 17 -22.16 -19.11 -21.76
CA GLN A 17 -22.53 -18.96 -20.38
C GLN A 17 -21.22 -18.99 -19.61
N THR A 18 -20.60 -17.82 -19.49
CA THR A 18 -19.72 -17.50 -18.37
C THR A 18 -20.61 -17.44 -17.14
N SER A 19 -21.08 -18.60 -16.66
CA SER A 19 -21.58 -18.67 -15.31
C SER A 19 -20.36 -18.56 -14.42
N ALA A 20 -20.09 -17.34 -13.95
CA ALA A 20 -19.33 -17.17 -12.71
C ALA A 20 -19.94 -18.14 -11.70
N ASP A 21 -19.13 -19.06 -11.18
CA ASP A 21 -19.57 -19.93 -10.10
C ASP A 21 -20.02 -19.01 -8.95
N PRO A 22 -21.32 -19.01 -8.56
CA PRO A 22 -21.86 -18.00 -7.65
C PRO A 22 -21.20 -18.01 -6.26
N GLY A 23 -20.37 -19.00 -5.95
CA GLY A 23 -19.54 -19.07 -4.75
C GLY A 23 -18.12 -18.49 -4.88
N ILE A 24 -17.66 -18.13 -6.08
CA ILE A 24 -16.30 -17.67 -6.35
C ILE A 24 -16.32 -16.19 -6.74
N VAL A 25 -15.57 -15.37 -5.99
CA VAL A 25 -15.27 -13.99 -6.40
C VAL A 25 -13.88 -13.94 -7.02
N THR A 26 -13.81 -13.43 -8.25
CA THR A 26 -12.58 -13.27 -9.02
C THR A 26 -12.05 -11.84 -8.89
N VAL A 27 -10.84 -11.71 -8.37
CA VAL A 27 -10.14 -10.44 -8.15
C VAL A 27 -8.99 -10.32 -9.15
N ALA A 28 -8.92 -9.21 -9.88
CA ALA A 28 -7.81 -8.94 -10.79
C ALA A 28 -6.54 -8.53 -10.04
N LEU A 29 -5.41 -9.12 -10.44
CA LEU A 29 -4.07 -8.70 -10.08
C LEU A 29 -3.36 -8.09 -11.30
N ASP A 30 -2.55 -7.07 -11.09
CA ASP A 30 -1.67 -6.48 -12.10
C ASP A 30 -0.23 -7.02 -12.03
N GLN A 31 0.13 -7.65 -10.91
CA GLN A 31 1.43 -8.27 -10.65
C GLN A 31 1.26 -9.57 -9.88
N VAL A 32 2.24 -10.46 -9.96
CA VAL A 32 2.27 -11.71 -9.19
C VAL A 32 2.65 -11.45 -7.72
N PRO A 33 2.15 -12.26 -6.76
CA PRO A 33 2.75 -12.31 -5.43
C PRO A 33 4.17 -12.89 -5.54
N GLU A 34 5.12 -12.21 -4.89
CA GLU A 34 6.52 -12.63 -4.83
C GLU A 34 6.72 -13.75 -3.81
N ASN A 35 6.00 -13.70 -2.68
CA ASN A 35 6.16 -14.65 -1.59
C ASN A 35 4.92 -14.67 -0.69
N LEU A 36 4.35 -15.84 -0.39
CA LEU A 36 3.19 -15.99 0.49
C LEU A 36 3.57 -16.40 1.93
N ASP A 37 4.83 -16.23 2.32
CA ASP A 37 5.27 -16.29 3.72
C ASP A 37 5.28 -14.87 4.30
N PRO A 38 4.46 -14.57 5.32
CA PRO A 38 4.34 -13.22 5.87
C PRO A 38 5.63 -12.75 6.55
N ARG A 39 6.57 -13.65 6.87
CA ARG A 39 7.91 -13.30 7.38
C ARG A 39 8.80 -12.70 6.28
N ILE A 40 8.52 -12.99 5.01
CA ILE A 40 9.34 -12.59 3.86
C ILE A 40 8.63 -11.54 2.99
N ALA A 41 7.32 -11.69 2.76
CA ALA A 41 6.52 -10.87 1.85
C ALA A 41 6.71 -9.35 2.04
N GLN A 42 7.04 -8.64 0.95
CA GLN A 42 7.26 -7.18 0.94
C GLN A 42 6.33 -6.45 -0.03
N ASN A 43 6.05 -7.03 -1.19
CA ASN A 43 5.26 -6.35 -2.20
C ASN A 43 3.76 -6.33 -1.83
N ALA A 44 3.05 -5.33 -2.36
CA ALA A 44 1.65 -5.09 -2.01
C ALA A 44 0.74 -6.27 -2.40
N THR A 45 1.02 -6.96 -3.50
CA THR A 45 0.23 -8.12 -3.94
C THR A 45 0.31 -9.27 -2.95
N SER A 46 1.51 -9.63 -2.51
CA SER A 46 1.70 -10.68 -1.50
C SER A 46 1.00 -10.30 -0.19
N GLN A 47 1.20 -9.07 0.27
CA GLN A 47 0.62 -8.55 1.50
C GLN A 47 -0.92 -8.56 1.51
N ARG A 48 -1.57 -8.24 0.38
CA ARG A 48 -3.04 -8.33 0.25
C ARG A 48 -3.56 -9.77 0.36
N ILE A 49 -2.80 -10.74 -0.13
CA ILE A 49 -3.16 -12.16 -0.02
C ILE A 49 -2.89 -12.64 1.41
N ASP A 50 -1.76 -12.26 2.01
CA ASP A 50 -1.42 -12.57 3.39
C ASP A 50 -2.49 -12.04 4.38
N GLU A 51 -3.08 -10.87 4.12
CA GLU A 51 -4.18 -10.30 4.90
C GLU A 51 -5.42 -11.21 5.00
N LEU A 52 -5.59 -12.13 4.05
CA LEU A 52 -6.70 -13.08 4.01
C LEU A 52 -6.35 -14.43 4.62
N ILE A 53 -5.07 -14.80 4.55
CA ILE A 53 -4.56 -16.09 5.02
C ILE A 53 -4.22 -16.05 6.52
N PHE A 54 -3.70 -14.93 7.02
CA PHE A 54 -3.16 -14.84 8.37
C PHE A 54 -3.95 -13.88 9.27
N ASN A 55 -3.73 -14.00 10.58
CA ASN A 55 -4.04 -12.97 11.56
C ASN A 55 -2.76 -12.53 12.27
N SER A 56 -2.77 -11.34 12.86
CA SER A 56 -1.67 -10.81 13.66
C SER A 56 -2.06 -10.74 15.14
N LEU A 57 -1.13 -10.34 16.01
CA LEU A 57 -1.45 -10.13 17.43
C LEU A 57 -2.52 -9.06 17.61
N VAL A 58 -2.39 -7.97 16.86
CA VAL A 58 -3.33 -6.84 16.85
C VAL A 58 -3.62 -6.44 15.41
N ARG A 59 -4.67 -5.65 15.18
CA ARG A 59 -5.01 -5.12 13.85
C ARG A 59 -5.33 -3.64 13.91
N LYS A 60 -5.49 -3.02 12.75
CA LYS A 60 -5.92 -1.62 12.62
C LYS A 60 -7.41 -1.56 12.31
N ASN A 61 -8.12 -0.63 12.93
CA ASN A 61 -9.49 -0.30 12.53
C ASN A 61 -9.49 0.75 11.40
N GLU A 62 -10.68 1.18 10.96
CA GLU A 62 -10.85 2.16 9.88
C GLU A 62 -10.27 3.55 10.18
N ARG A 63 -10.00 3.86 11.46
CA ARG A 63 -9.34 5.09 11.93
C ARG A 63 -7.84 4.91 12.14
N SER A 64 -7.31 3.77 11.69
CA SER A 64 -5.95 3.32 11.93
C SER A 64 -5.57 3.19 13.41
N GLU A 65 -6.53 2.96 14.31
CA GLU A 65 -6.23 2.68 15.72
C GLU A 65 -5.89 1.20 15.89
N VAL A 66 -4.94 0.89 16.77
CA VAL A 66 -4.59 -0.50 17.10
C VAL A 66 -5.67 -1.10 17.99
N VAL A 67 -6.27 -2.21 17.54
CA VAL A 67 -7.35 -2.93 18.21
C VAL A 67 -7.04 -4.44 18.27
N PRO A 68 -7.74 -5.21 19.13
CA PRO A 68 -7.57 -6.67 19.24
C PRO A 68 -7.71 -7.45 17.91
N ASP A 69 -6.90 -8.50 17.79
CA ASP A 69 -6.98 -9.56 16.76
C ASP A 69 -6.78 -10.95 17.40
N LEU A 70 -5.61 -11.59 17.28
CA LEU A 70 -5.29 -12.82 18.04
C LEU A 70 -5.11 -12.54 19.54
N ALA A 71 -4.59 -11.37 19.90
CA ALA A 71 -4.55 -10.91 21.28
C ALA A 71 -5.86 -10.21 21.63
N LEU A 72 -6.55 -10.68 22.67
CA LEU A 72 -7.79 -10.06 23.20
C LEU A 72 -7.50 -8.75 23.92
N ARG A 73 -6.32 -8.65 24.54
CA ARG A 73 -5.83 -7.47 25.28
C ARG A 73 -4.32 -7.54 25.44
N TRP A 74 -3.72 -6.41 25.77
CA TRP A 74 -2.31 -6.31 26.13
C TRP A 74 -2.07 -5.29 27.24
N GLU A 75 -0.95 -5.44 27.93
CA GLU A 75 -0.51 -4.57 29.00
C GLU A 75 0.94 -4.15 28.75
N THR A 76 1.29 -2.94 29.21
CA THR A 76 2.64 -2.38 29.13
C THR A 76 3.10 -1.99 30.53
N PRO A 77 3.57 -2.95 31.35
CA PRO A 77 3.93 -2.68 32.75
C PRO A 77 5.11 -1.72 32.89
N ASP A 78 5.94 -1.63 31.86
CA ASP A 78 6.98 -0.62 31.69
C ASP A 78 7.14 -0.27 30.19
N PRO A 79 7.78 0.86 29.82
CA PRO A 79 7.88 1.33 28.44
C PRO A 79 8.61 0.40 27.44
N LYS A 80 9.20 -0.71 27.89
CA LYS A 80 9.92 -1.69 27.07
C LYS A 80 9.30 -3.08 27.11
N THR A 81 8.27 -3.31 27.92
CA THR A 81 7.67 -4.64 28.08
C THR A 81 6.24 -4.63 27.58
N TYR A 82 5.88 -5.58 26.72
CA TYR A 82 4.52 -5.78 26.22
C TYR A 82 4.07 -7.19 26.55
N VAL A 83 2.96 -7.32 27.27
CA VAL A 83 2.35 -8.61 27.63
C VAL A 83 1.04 -8.73 26.86
N PHE A 84 0.94 -9.72 25.96
CA PHE A 84 -0.29 -9.99 25.21
C PHE A 84 -0.98 -11.23 25.75
N HIS A 85 -2.31 -11.15 25.82
CA HIS A 85 -3.17 -12.28 26.19
C HIS A 85 -3.98 -12.70 24.96
N LEU A 86 -3.66 -13.89 24.47
CA LEU A 86 -4.25 -14.49 23.27
C LEU A 86 -5.64 -15.04 23.57
N ARG A 87 -6.47 -15.06 22.53
CA ARG A 87 -7.72 -15.82 22.52
C ARG A 87 -7.43 -17.32 22.47
N ASP A 88 -8.30 -18.12 23.07
CA ASP A 88 -8.17 -19.58 23.20
C ASP A 88 -9.02 -20.37 22.19
N ASP A 89 -9.83 -19.68 21.39
CA ASP A 89 -10.71 -20.24 20.36
C ASP A 89 -10.14 -20.15 18.94
N ALA A 90 -9.00 -19.47 18.75
CA ALA A 90 -8.36 -19.35 17.44
C ALA A 90 -7.64 -20.65 17.03
N LYS A 91 -7.82 -21.03 15.77
CA LYS A 91 -7.18 -22.19 15.15
C LYS A 91 -6.53 -21.81 13.83
N PHE A 92 -5.44 -22.49 13.50
CA PHE A 92 -4.89 -22.50 12.16
C PHE A 92 -5.79 -23.28 11.20
N HIS A 93 -5.57 -23.10 9.89
CA HIS A 93 -6.32 -23.79 8.84
C HIS A 93 -6.17 -25.31 8.89
N ASP A 94 -5.11 -25.82 9.51
CA ASP A 94 -4.91 -27.26 9.76
C ASP A 94 -5.61 -27.79 11.04
N GLY A 95 -6.33 -26.92 11.75
CA GLY A 95 -7.10 -27.23 12.94
C GLY A 95 -6.32 -27.15 14.27
N ARG A 96 -5.00 -26.95 14.24
CA ARG A 96 -4.21 -26.75 15.47
C ARG A 96 -4.60 -25.43 16.16
N PRO A 97 -4.64 -25.37 17.50
CA PRO A 97 -4.87 -24.12 18.21
C PRO A 97 -3.71 -23.14 17.97
N VAL A 98 -4.01 -21.84 17.93
CA VAL A 98 -3.01 -20.77 17.94
C VAL A 98 -2.56 -20.54 19.38
N THR A 99 -1.25 -20.55 19.62
CA THR A 99 -0.64 -20.40 20.96
C THR A 99 0.47 -19.35 20.97
N SER A 100 0.92 -18.98 22.17
CA SER A 100 2.06 -18.10 22.40
C SER A 100 3.37 -18.61 21.79
N ARG A 101 3.52 -19.94 21.64
CA ARG A 101 4.69 -20.57 21.01
C ARG A 101 4.76 -20.27 19.52
N ASP A 102 3.62 -20.21 18.85
CA ASP A 102 3.52 -19.85 17.43
C ASP A 102 3.96 -18.40 17.20
N VAL A 103 3.58 -17.51 18.12
CA VAL A 103 4.07 -16.12 18.14
C VAL A 103 5.57 -16.11 18.32
N GLN A 104 6.10 -16.74 19.38
CA GLN A 104 7.54 -16.80 19.63
C GLN A 104 8.30 -17.36 18.42
N PHE A 105 7.83 -18.45 17.83
CA PHE A 105 8.42 -19.09 16.65
C PHE A 105 8.47 -18.14 15.45
N THR A 106 7.36 -17.45 15.15
CA THR A 106 7.24 -16.53 14.02
C THR A 106 8.34 -15.46 14.05
N PHE A 107 8.51 -14.78 15.20
CA PHE A 107 9.52 -13.75 15.35
C PHE A 107 10.94 -14.32 15.47
N ARG A 108 11.12 -15.40 16.25
CA ARG A 108 12.44 -16.01 16.46
C ARG A 108 13.07 -16.43 15.14
N THR A 109 12.30 -17.08 14.26
CA THR A 109 12.81 -17.56 12.96
C THR A 109 13.27 -16.43 12.03
N MET A 110 12.74 -15.22 12.19
CA MET A 110 13.27 -14.03 11.49
C MET A 110 14.55 -13.52 12.14
N LEU A 111 14.60 -13.48 13.48
CA LEU A 111 15.69 -12.86 14.24
C LEU A 111 16.95 -13.73 14.35
N ASP A 112 16.80 -15.06 14.35
CA ASP A 112 17.91 -16.01 14.39
C ASP A 112 18.48 -16.34 12.99
N GLY A 113 17.87 -15.82 11.93
CA GLY A 113 18.29 -16.02 10.55
C GLY A 113 17.89 -17.36 9.93
N THR A 114 17.06 -18.17 10.61
CA THR A 114 16.45 -19.38 10.03
C THR A 114 15.71 -19.03 8.75
N VAL A 115 15.00 -17.90 8.76
CA VAL A 115 14.42 -17.27 7.57
C VAL A 115 15.23 -16.03 7.22
N ARG A 116 15.74 -15.98 5.99
CA ARG A 116 16.39 -14.79 5.46
C ARG A 116 15.33 -13.77 5.04
N THR A 117 15.19 -12.70 5.81
CA THR A 117 14.25 -11.62 5.53
C THR A 117 14.82 -10.27 5.93
N THR A 118 14.49 -9.24 5.15
CA THR A 118 14.79 -7.84 5.49
C THR A 118 13.97 -7.36 6.70
N LYS A 119 12.84 -8.02 7.01
CA LYS A 119 12.02 -7.70 8.19
C LYS A 119 12.79 -7.87 9.50
N SER A 120 13.80 -8.75 9.54
CA SER A 120 14.64 -8.97 10.73
C SER A 120 15.39 -7.72 11.21
N GLY A 121 15.48 -6.67 10.38
CA GLY A 121 16.01 -5.36 10.73
C GLY A 121 15.09 -4.56 11.66
N HIS A 122 15.22 -3.23 11.60
CA HIS A 122 14.38 -2.35 12.41
C HIS A 122 12.90 -2.44 11.98
N PRO A 123 11.93 -2.54 12.92
CA PRO A 123 12.11 -2.48 14.37
C PRO A 123 12.21 -3.84 15.08
N TYR A 124 12.09 -4.98 14.39
CA TYR A 124 12.11 -6.29 15.07
C TYR A 124 13.48 -6.60 15.72
N ASN A 125 14.58 -6.05 15.19
CA ASN A 125 15.89 -6.13 15.84
C ASN A 125 15.94 -5.45 17.22
N LEU A 126 14.95 -4.63 17.59
CA LEU A 126 14.81 -4.03 18.92
C LEU A 126 14.27 -5.03 19.95
N ILE A 127 13.70 -6.16 19.52
CA ILE A 127 13.24 -7.20 20.42
C ILE A 127 14.46 -7.82 21.12
N GLN A 128 14.48 -7.73 22.44
CA GLN A 128 15.48 -8.35 23.31
C GLN A 128 15.13 -9.81 23.60
N SER A 129 13.88 -10.08 23.98
CA SER A 129 13.39 -11.44 24.24
C SER A 129 11.90 -11.54 23.93
N ILE A 130 11.48 -12.77 23.65
CA ILE A 130 10.08 -13.17 23.49
C ILE A 130 9.88 -14.39 24.35
N GLU A 131 9.01 -14.29 25.35
CA GLU A 131 8.72 -15.38 26.28
C GLU A 131 7.27 -15.85 26.08
N ALA A 132 7.08 -17.17 26.18
CA ALA A 132 5.79 -17.84 26.07
C ALA A 132 5.55 -18.65 27.37
N PRO A 133 5.29 -17.97 28.50
CA PRO A 133 5.25 -18.61 29.83
C PRO A 133 4.11 -19.64 29.97
N ASP A 134 3.05 -19.49 29.21
CA ASP A 134 1.92 -20.42 29.11
C ASP A 134 1.37 -20.42 27.68
N ALA A 135 0.30 -21.17 27.40
CA ALA A 135 -0.24 -21.33 26.04
C ALA A 135 -0.80 -20.04 25.41
N TYR A 136 -1.24 -19.07 26.20
CA TYR A 136 -1.99 -17.90 25.72
C TYR A 136 -1.42 -16.56 26.20
N THR A 137 -0.26 -16.55 26.85
CA THR A 137 0.47 -15.34 27.21
C THR A 137 1.77 -15.27 26.42
N VAL A 138 2.03 -14.14 25.76
CA VAL A 138 3.32 -13.84 25.14
C VAL A 138 3.86 -12.51 25.67
N VAL A 139 5.12 -12.50 26.06
CA VAL A 139 5.81 -11.33 26.63
C VAL A 139 6.94 -10.92 25.71
N PHE A 140 6.86 -9.71 25.16
CA PHE A 140 7.95 -9.08 24.44
C PHE A 140 8.69 -8.13 25.37
N LYS A 141 10.03 -8.21 25.34
CA LYS A 141 10.90 -7.22 25.96
C LYS A 141 11.73 -6.54 24.88
N LEU A 142 11.75 -5.21 24.87
CA LEU A 142 12.50 -4.40 23.93
C LEU A 142 13.82 -3.91 24.53
N LYS A 143 14.84 -3.73 23.69
CA LYS A 143 16.14 -3.16 24.05
C LYS A 143 16.00 -1.69 24.46
N GLU A 144 15.11 -0.97 23.80
CA GLU A 144 14.83 0.45 24.00
C GLU A 144 13.33 0.75 23.88
N VAL A 145 12.93 1.96 24.29
CA VAL A 145 11.54 2.40 24.18
C VAL A 145 11.23 2.64 22.71
N PHE A 146 10.19 1.99 22.19
CA PHE A 146 9.74 2.15 20.82
C PHE A 146 8.22 2.15 20.77
N SER A 147 7.63 3.35 20.76
CA SER A 147 6.18 3.56 20.79
C SER A 147 5.42 2.90 19.62
N PRO A 148 5.96 2.87 18.38
CA PRO A 148 5.29 2.24 17.24
C PRO A 148 5.32 0.71 17.23
N PHE A 149 5.79 0.06 18.30
CA PHE A 149 5.96 -1.40 18.33
C PHE A 149 4.65 -2.13 17.98
N LEU A 150 3.52 -1.72 18.57
CA LEU A 150 2.20 -2.32 18.32
C LEU A 150 1.80 -2.31 16.84
N TRP A 151 2.11 -1.23 16.11
CA TRP A 151 1.80 -1.13 14.68
C TRP A 151 2.55 -2.16 13.85
N ASN A 152 3.77 -2.50 14.26
CA ASN A 152 4.58 -3.53 13.63
C ASN A 152 4.13 -4.94 13.97
N LEU A 153 3.08 -5.09 14.79
CA LEU A 153 2.43 -6.36 15.11
C LEU A 153 1.04 -6.46 14.46
N THR A 154 0.80 -5.69 13.40
CA THR A 154 -0.45 -5.69 12.61
C THR A 154 -0.24 -6.28 11.22
N LEU A 155 -1.32 -6.68 10.55
CA LEU A 155 -1.29 -6.95 9.10
C LEU A 155 -1.27 -5.62 8.29
N PRO A 156 -0.65 -5.63 7.10
CA PRO A 156 0.04 -6.76 6.46
C PRO A 156 1.51 -6.90 6.91
N VAL A 157 1.93 -6.24 8.00
CA VAL A 157 3.34 -6.21 8.41
C VAL A 157 3.82 -7.61 8.79
N LEU A 158 3.08 -8.33 9.64
CA LEU A 158 3.45 -9.68 10.05
C LEU A 158 2.29 -10.52 10.60
N GLY A 159 1.88 -11.55 9.86
CA GLY A 159 0.97 -12.60 10.33
C GLY A 159 1.67 -13.65 11.19
N ILE A 160 0.94 -14.25 12.14
CA ILE A 160 1.43 -15.35 12.98
C ILE A 160 1.27 -16.68 12.22
N ILE A 161 2.34 -17.48 12.22
CA ILE A 161 2.39 -18.78 11.56
C ILE A 161 2.57 -19.91 12.59
N PRO A 162 2.21 -21.16 12.26
CA PRO A 162 2.37 -22.27 13.19
C PRO A 162 3.83 -22.57 13.53
N ASP A 163 4.09 -22.93 14.79
CA ASP A 163 5.36 -23.51 15.22
C ASP A 163 5.65 -24.81 14.43
N GLY A 164 6.91 -24.99 14.07
CA GLY A 164 7.40 -26.06 13.21
C GLY A 164 7.19 -25.83 11.71
N SER A 165 6.72 -24.66 11.27
CA SER A 165 6.57 -24.36 9.83
C SER A 165 7.92 -24.46 9.09
N PRO A 166 7.94 -25.08 7.89
CA PRO A 166 9.17 -25.30 7.14
C PRO A 166 9.74 -24.01 6.53
N THR A 167 10.92 -24.09 5.93
CA THR A 167 11.55 -22.94 5.24
C THR A 167 10.92 -22.62 3.89
N ASP A 168 10.28 -23.58 3.23
CA ASP A 168 9.52 -23.41 1.99
C ASP A 168 8.00 -23.20 2.25
N PHE A 169 7.67 -22.65 3.42
CA PHE A 169 6.30 -22.36 3.87
C PHE A 169 5.48 -21.56 2.85
N ASN A 170 6.13 -20.71 2.04
CA ASN A 170 5.50 -19.92 0.99
C ASN A 170 4.79 -20.76 -0.09
N ARG A 171 5.11 -22.05 -0.23
CA ARG A 171 4.46 -22.93 -1.22
C ARG A 171 3.08 -23.41 -0.78
N HIS A 172 2.89 -23.57 0.52
CA HIS A 172 1.64 -24.04 1.12
C HIS A 172 1.43 -23.32 2.47
N PRO A 173 1.16 -22.01 2.44
CA PRO A 173 1.01 -21.23 3.66
C PRO A 173 -0.20 -21.71 4.48
N ILE A 174 -0.01 -21.81 5.79
CA ILE A 174 -1.05 -22.16 6.76
C ILE A 174 -1.18 -20.99 7.74
N GLY A 175 -2.31 -20.32 7.75
CA GLY A 175 -2.58 -19.23 8.67
C GLY A 175 -3.80 -19.50 9.54
N SER A 176 -4.31 -18.47 10.19
CA SER A 176 -5.51 -18.48 11.03
C SER A 176 -6.62 -17.57 10.50
N GLY A 177 -6.39 -16.98 9.32
CA GLY A 177 -7.27 -16.00 8.67
C GLY A 177 -8.58 -16.57 8.11
N PRO A 178 -9.43 -15.67 7.59
CA PRO A 178 -10.75 -16.03 7.05
C PRO A 178 -10.70 -16.87 5.77
N PHE A 179 -9.55 -16.99 5.11
CA PHE A 179 -9.37 -17.81 3.92
C PHE A 179 -8.15 -18.73 4.03
N GLU A 180 -8.30 -19.97 3.58
CA GLU A 180 -7.27 -20.99 3.50
C GLU A 180 -6.68 -21.02 2.08
N PHE A 181 -5.38 -21.22 1.97
CA PHE A 181 -4.71 -21.45 0.70
C PHE A 181 -5.17 -22.76 0.04
N VAL A 182 -5.44 -22.72 -1.27
CA VAL A 182 -5.73 -23.92 -2.07
C VAL A 182 -4.55 -24.22 -2.99
N HIS A 183 -4.22 -23.30 -3.89
CA HIS A 183 -3.07 -23.42 -4.79
C HIS A 183 -2.61 -22.06 -5.32
N TYR A 184 -1.41 -22.06 -5.88
CA TYR A 184 -0.86 -20.96 -6.66
C TYR A 184 -0.28 -21.52 -7.97
N ILE A 185 -0.84 -21.11 -9.10
CA ILE A 185 -0.28 -21.35 -10.43
C ILE A 185 0.52 -20.10 -10.81
N LEU A 186 1.83 -20.27 -10.95
CA LEU A 186 2.75 -19.18 -11.29
C LEU A 186 2.31 -18.49 -12.58
N ASP A 187 2.33 -17.16 -12.58
CA ASP A 187 1.92 -16.29 -13.69
C ASP A 187 0.44 -16.44 -14.14
N ASP A 188 -0.41 -17.07 -13.32
CA ASP A 188 -1.83 -17.27 -13.63
C ASP A 188 -2.75 -16.89 -12.46
N GLU A 189 -2.86 -17.72 -11.42
CA GLU A 189 -3.82 -17.48 -10.34
C GLU A 189 -3.40 -17.98 -8.95
N VAL A 190 -3.87 -17.29 -7.91
CA VAL A 190 -3.93 -17.79 -6.53
C VAL A 190 -5.39 -18.08 -6.17
N LEU A 191 -5.66 -19.29 -5.71
CA LEU A 191 -6.99 -19.69 -5.25
C LEU A 191 -7.00 -19.86 -3.73
N LEU A 192 -7.93 -19.18 -3.07
CA LEU A 192 -8.21 -19.33 -1.65
C LEU A 192 -9.65 -19.81 -1.46
N LYS A 193 -9.88 -20.65 -0.45
CA LYS A 193 -11.22 -21.07 -0.01
C LYS A 193 -11.51 -20.51 1.37
N ARG A 194 -12.77 -20.28 1.71
CA ARG A 194 -13.17 -19.80 3.03
C ARG A 194 -12.75 -20.76 4.13
N ASN A 195 -12.24 -20.23 5.23
CA ASN A 195 -12.04 -20.95 6.48
C ASN A 195 -13.39 -21.08 7.21
N GLU A 196 -13.94 -22.29 7.22
CA GLU A 196 -15.23 -22.59 7.87
C GLU A 196 -15.16 -22.51 9.40
N ASN A 197 -13.96 -22.57 9.97
CA ASN A 197 -13.69 -22.54 11.41
C ASN A 197 -13.06 -21.21 11.87
N TYR A 198 -13.20 -20.14 11.08
CA TYR A 198 -12.66 -18.84 11.43
C TYR A 198 -13.29 -18.32 12.74
N PHE A 199 -12.46 -17.81 13.64
CA PHE A 199 -12.87 -17.35 14.97
C PHE A 199 -13.60 -15.98 14.94
N GLY A 200 -13.47 -15.26 13.82
CA GLY A 200 -14.11 -13.97 13.59
C GLY A 200 -15.34 -14.10 12.69
N ASP A 201 -15.68 -13.01 11.99
CA ASP A 201 -16.82 -13.02 11.08
C ASP A 201 -16.56 -13.91 9.87
N LYS A 202 -17.45 -14.88 9.67
CA LYS A 202 -17.38 -15.80 8.54
C LYS A 202 -17.54 -15.04 7.21
N ALA A 203 -16.61 -15.25 6.29
CA ALA A 203 -16.68 -14.63 4.97
C ALA A 203 -17.95 -15.04 4.20
N GLY A 204 -18.60 -14.05 3.56
CA GLY A 204 -19.83 -14.28 2.80
C GLY A 204 -19.63 -15.08 1.49
N VAL A 205 -18.41 -15.19 1.00
CA VAL A 205 -18.04 -15.88 -0.24
C VAL A 205 -17.30 -17.19 0.07
N SER A 206 -17.43 -18.21 -0.78
CA SER A 206 -16.78 -19.51 -0.54
C SER A 206 -15.36 -19.59 -1.08
N MET A 207 -15.05 -18.88 -2.16
CA MET A 207 -13.69 -18.83 -2.70
C MET A 207 -13.34 -17.43 -3.21
N LEU A 208 -12.05 -17.14 -3.19
CA LEU A 208 -11.44 -16.00 -3.84
C LEU A 208 -10.42 -16.50 -4.85
N ARG A 209 -10.63 -16.14 -6.12
CA ARG A 209 -9.67 -16.37 -7.21
C ARG A 209 -8.96 -15.06 -7.49
N PHE A 210 -7.68 -14.98 -7.23
CA PHE A 210 -6.83 -13.86 -7.65
C PHE A 210 -6.20 -14.19 -9.00
N LYS A 211 -6.62 -13.51 -10.05
CA LYS A 211 -6.19 -13.77 -11.44
C LYS A 211 -5.23 -12.69 -11.93
N LEU A 212 -4.07 -13.08 -12.42
CA LEU A 212 -3.09 -12.17 -13.02
C LEU A 212 -3.55 -11.73 -14.40
N ILE A 213 -3.64 -10.42 -14.60
CA ILE A 213 -3.93 -9.79 -15.89
C ILE A 213 -3.11 -8.51 -15.94
N PRO A 214 -1.89 -8.51 -16.50
CA PRO A 214 -0.95 -7.37 -16.42
C PRO A 214 -1.43 -6.10 -17.12
N GLU A 215 -2.20 -6.21 -18.19
CA GLU A 215 -2.65 -5.08 -19.00
C GLU A 215 -3.93 -4.44 -18.45
N ALA A 216 -3.86 -3.16 -18.06
CA ALA A 216 -4.98 -2.42 -17.47
C ALA A 216 -6.23 -2.37 -18.37
N ILE A 217 -6.04 -2.23 -19.68
CA ILE A 217 -7.15 -2.23 -20.66
C ILE A 217 -7.85 -3.58 -20.65
N VAL A 218 -7.11 -4.68 -20.59
CA VAL A 218 -7.68 -6.04 -20.55
C VAL A 218 -8.44 -6.24 -19.26
N ARG A 219 -7.90 -5.82 -18.10
CA ARG A 219 -8.63 -5.84 -16.81
C ARG A 219 -9.96 -5.11 -16.90
N ALA A 220 -9.97 -3.90 -17.46
CA ALA A 220 -11.20 -3.11 -17.63
C ALA A 220 -12.23 -3.81 -18.53
N LEU A 221 -11.79 -4.45 -19.62
CA LEU A 221 -12.67 -5.19 -20.53
C LEU A 221 -13.24 -6.45 -19.86
N GLU A 222 -12.43 -7.21 -19.13
CA GLU A 222 -12.86 -8.41 -18.42
C GLU A 222 -13.84 -8.07 -17.28
N LEU A 223 -13.62 -6.97 -16.56
CA LEU A 223 -14.58 -6.45 -15.57
C LEU A 223 -15.94 -6.13 -16.21
N ARG A 224 -15.96 -5.46 -17.38
CA ARG A 224 -17.21 -5.16 -18.11
C ARG A 224 -17.91 -6.41 -18.64
N LYS A 225 -17.16 -7.46 -18.98
CA LYS A 225 -17.71 -8.75 -19.42
C LYS A 225 -18.25 -9.59 -18.25
N GLY A 226 -17.93 -9.25 -17.01
CA GLY A 226 -18.26 -10.04 -15.82
C GLY A 226 -17.44 -11.32 -15.66
N THR A 227 -16.28 -11.42 -16.31
CA THR A 227 -15.32 -12.51 -16.10
C THR A 227 -14.41 -12.27 -14.88
N ILE A 228 -14.45 -11.06 -14.35
CA ILE A 228 -13.81 -10.62 -13.10
C ILE A 228 -14.87 -9.84 -12.32
N ASP A 229 -14.87 -10.00 -11.00
CA ASP A 229 -15.81 -9.34 -10.11
C ASP A 229 -15.23 -8.07 -9.47
N ILE A 230 -13.92 -8.06 -9.20
CA ILE A 230 -13.25 -6.96 -8.47
C ILE A 230 -11.94 -6.55 -9.16
N ALA A 231 -11.77 -5.25 -9.38
CA ALA A 231 -10.49 -4.64 -9.74
C ALA A 231 -10.11 -3.59 -8.68
N LEU A 232 -9.23 -3.95 -7.74
CA LEU A 232 -8.89 -3.11 -6.58
C LEU A 232 -7.60 -2.31 -6.81
N ASN A 233 -7.71 -1.00 -7.08
CA ASN A 233 -6.59 -0.08 -7.27
C ASN A 233 -5.60 -0.53 -8.38
N VAL A 234 -6.10 -1.22 -9.40
CA VAL A 234 -5.33 -1.72 -10.56
C VAL A 234 -5.77 -1.10 -11.89
N LEU A 235 -6.61 -0.05 -11.85
CA LEU A 235 -7.09 0.67 -13.03
C LEU A 235 -6.64 2.13 -12.98
N THR A 236 -6.48 2.75 -14.15
CA THR A 236 -6.15 4.18 -14.22
C THR A 236 -7.37 5.05 -13.88
N PRO A 237 -7.19 6.29 -13.43
CA PRO A 237 -8.30 7.20 -13.17
C PRO A 237 -9.24 7.39 -14.37
N ASP A 238 -8.68 7.46 -15.59
CA ASP A 238 -9.45 7.56 -16.84
C ASP A 238 -10.31 6.32 -17.10
N MET A 239 -9.78 5.12 -16.83
CA MET A 239 -10.56 3.88 -16.98
C MET A 239 -11.70 3.83 -15.98
N VAL A 240 -11.45 4.21 -14.73
CA VAL A 240 -12.50 4.27 -13.69
C VAL A 240 -13.58 5.29 -14.08
N GLU A 241 -13.19 6.45 -14.62
CA GLU A 241 -14.12 7.47 -15.11
C GLU A 241 -15.03 6.96 -16.23
N VAL A 242 -14.51 6.11 -17.12
CA VAL A 242 -15.33 5.45 -18.16
C VAL A 242 -16.23 4.38 -17.55
N LEU A 243 -15.69 3.53 -16.68
CA LEU A 243 -16.39 2.37 -16.11
C LEU A 243 -17.51 2.74 -15.13
N LYS A 244 -17.44 3.90 -14.49
CA LYS A 244 -18.50 4.36 -13.56
C LYS A 244 -19.87 4.53 -14.23
N HIS A 245 -19.90 4.63 -15.57
CA HIS A 245 -21.12 4.76 -16.35
C HIS A 245 -21.69 3.41 -16.81
N ASP A 246 -20.99 2.30 -16.55
CA ASP A 246 -21.48 0.96 -16.87
C ASP A 246 -22.50 0.51 -15.81
N PRO A 247 -23.76 0.21 -16.17
CA PRO A 247 -24.81 -0.13 -15.20
C PRO A 247 -24.56 -1.46 -14.47
N GLY A 248 -23.68 -2.32 -15.01
CA GLY A 248 -23.30 -3.58 -14.36
C GLY A 248 -22.21 -3.42 -13.30
N LEU A 249 -21.60 -2.24 -13.17
CA LEU A 249 -20.46 -2.01 -12.31
C LEU A 249 -20.75 -0.97 -11.24
N LYS A 250 -20.12 -1.15 -10.08
CA LYS A 250 -20.12 -0.18 -8.99
C LYS A 250 -18.70 0.26 -8.71
N VAL A 251 -18.45 1.56 -8.82
CA VAL A 251 -17.19 2.16 -8.37
C VAL A 251 -17.31 2.46 -6.88
N MET A 252 -16.44 1.85 -6.09
CA MET A 252 -16.29 2.13 -4.66
C MET A 252 -15.04 2.97 -4.44
N GLN A 253 -15.18 4.02 -3.63
CA GLN A 253 -14.08 4.92 -3.28
C GLN A 253 -14.00 5.03 -1.76
N ALA A 254 -12.77 5.03 -1.26
CA ALA A 254 -12.45 5.24 0.15
C ALA A 254 -11.18 6.09 0.25
N GLU A 255 -10.95 6.66 1.42
CA GLU A 255 -9.71 7.43 1.66
C GLU A 255 -8.49 6.51 1.58
N GLY A 256 -7.56 6.86 0.70
CA GLY A 256 -6.33 6.11 0.50
C GLY A 256 -5.23 6.49 1.49
N THR A 257 -4.17 5.69 1.48
CA THR A 257 -3.00 5.83 2.36
C THR A 257 -1.81 6.51 1.68
N SER A 258 -2.00 6.96 0.45
CA SER A 258 -0.94 7.48 -0.41
C SER A 258 -0.87 9.01 -0.34
N TYR A 259 0.33 9.54 -0.14
CA TYR A 259 0.64 10.95 -0.11
C TYR A 259 1.56 11.31 -1.28
N GLN A 260 1.08 12.09 -2.24
CA GLN A 260 1.88 12.61 -3.36
C GLN A 260 2.53 13.94 -2.95
N TYR A 261 3.82 14.10 -3.18
CA TYR A 261 4.56 15.30 -2.78
C TYR A 261 5.58 15.77 -3.82
N LEU A 262 5.95 17.04 -3.69
CA LEU A 262 7.18 17.60 -4.27
C LEU A 262 8.22 17.70 -3.16
N ALA A 263 9.44 17.24 -3.45
CA ALA A 263 10.58 17.40 -2.57
C ALA A 263 11.56 18.38 -3.19
N PHE A 264 12.10 19.26 -2.34
CA PHE A 264 13.08 20.27 -2.68
C PHE A 264 14.40 19.92 -2.01
N ASN A 265 15.50 20.00 -2.73
CA ASN A 265 16.82 19.89 -2.14
C ASN A 265 17.14 21.19 -1.38
N LEU A 266 17.13 21.19 -0.04
CA LEU A 266 17.35 22.41 0.74
C LEU A 266 18.83 22.82 0.83
N THR A 267 19.74 21.99 0.31
CA THR A 267 21.15 22.38 0.13
C THR A 267 21.34 23.28 -1.09
N ASP A 268 20.45 23.20 -2.08
CA ASP A 268 20.43 24.05 -3.26
C ASP A 268 20.19 25.52 -2.85
N PRO A 269 21.02 26.49 -3.29
CA PRO A 269 20.90 27.89 -2.89
C PRO A 269 19.54 28.53 -3.18
N VAL A 270 18.88 28.13 -4.28
CA VAL A 270 17.55 28.64 -4.65
C VAL A 270 16.50 28.07 -3.72
N PHE A 271 16.48 26.75 -3.57
CA PHE A 271 15.41 26.07 -2.84
C PHE A 271 15.59 26.10 -1.32
N ARG A 272 16.75 26.52 -0.81
CA ARG A 272 16.97 26.87 0.59
C ARG A 272 16.10 28.04 1.03
N ASP A 273 15.84 29.01 0.15
CA ASP A 273 14.96 30.14 0.44
C ASP A 273 13.50 29.67 0.53
N ILE A 274 12.90 29.83 1.71
CA ILE A 274 11.50 29.44 1.97
C ILE A 274 10.52 30.17 1.05
N ARG A 275 10.81 31.40 0.62
CA ARG A 275 9.93 32.19 -0.23
C ARG A 275 9.75 31.55 -1.61
N VAL A 276 10.80 30.92 -2.14
CA VAL A 276 10.72 30.16 -3.40
C VAL A 276 9.82 28.95 -3.23
N ARG A 277 9.98 28.18 -2.14
CA ARG A 277 9.12 27.02 -1.86
C ARG A 277 7.65 27.40 -1.64
N GLN A 278 7.41 28.53 -0.97
CA GLN A 278 6.07 29.09 -0.81
C GLN A 278 5.49 29.56 -2.15
N ALA A 279 6.30 30.16 -3.04
CA ALA A 279 5.84 30.53 -4.36
C ALA A 279 5.35 29.33 -5.17
N PHE A 280 6.05 28.19 -5.10
CA PHE A 280 5.59 26.94 -5.72
C PHE A 280 4.28 26.47 -5.09
N ALA A 281 4.16 26.55 -3.76
CA ALA A 281 2.95 26.13 -3.06
C ALA A 281 1.70 26.96 -3.44
N TYR A 282 1.87 28.28 -3.68
CA TYR A 282 0.82 29.18 -4.19
C TYR A 282 0.59 29.06 -5.71
N GLY A 283 1.63 28.73 -6.49
CA GLY A 283 1.59 28.76 -7.95
C GLY A 283 1.07 27.49 -8.62
N ILE A 284 0.91 26.39 -7.87
CA ILE A 284 0.42 25.11 -8.37
C ILE A 284 -1.07 24.96 -8.05
N ASP A 285 -1.89 24.74 -9.07
CA ASP A 285 -3.34 24.55 -8.95
C ASP A 285 -3.67 23.07 -8.70
N ARG A 286 -3.59 22.68 -7.43
CA ARG A 286 -3.83 21.29 -7.00
C ARG A 286 -5.23 20.80 -7.37
N ASP A 287 -6.23 21.69 -7.39
CA ASP A 287 -7.60 21.32 -7.74
C ASP A 287 -7.74 21.00 -9.23
N LYS A 288 -7.06 21.76 -10.12
CA LYS A 288 -6.97 21.40 -11.54
C LYS A 288 -6.28 20.06 -11.76
N ILE A 289 -5.16 19.80 -11.07
CA ILE A 289 -4.46 18.51 -11.15
C ILE A 289 -5.39 17.37 -10.72
N ILE A 290 -6.06 17.51 -9.58
CA ILE A 290 -6.99 16.51 -9.06
C ILE A 290 -8.15 16.28 -10.05
N LYS A 291 -8.72 17.35 -10.60
CA LYS A 291 -9.84 17.26 -11.54
C LYS A 291 -9.47 16.57 -12.85
N TYR A 292 -8.37 16.99 -13.47
CA TYR A 292 -8.05 16.60 -14.85
C TYR A 292 -7.16 15.37 -14.94
N LEU A 293 -6.16 15.22 -14.06
CA LEU A 293 -5.27 14.05 -14.04
C LEU A 293 -5.87 12.91 -13.22
N TRP A 294 -6.42 13.23 -12.03
CA TRP A 294 -6.92 12.20 -11.10
C TRP A 294 -8.42 11.96 -11.17
N ARG A 295 -9.15 12.67 -12.03
CA ARG A 295 -10.62 12.54 -12.20
C ARG A 295 -11.38 12.67 -10.87
N GLY A 296 -10.91 13.53 -9.97
CA GLY A 296 -11.50 13.74 -8.64
C GLY A 296 -11.22 12.63 -7.63
N GLN A 297 -10.39 11.64 -7.95
CA GLN A 297 -10.06 10.48 -7.09
C GLN A 297 -8.91 10.77 -6.10
N ALA A 298 -8.70 12.05 -5.78
CA ALA A 298 -7.70 12.51 -4.83
C ALA A 298 -8.25 13.72 -4.08
N LYS A 299 -7.66 14.01 -2.92
CA LYS A 299 -7.95 15.22 -2.13
C LYS A 299 -6.69 16.07 -2.04
N PRO A 300 -6.81 17.41 -1.96
CA PRO A 300 -5.67 18.25 -1.68
C PRO A 300 -5.01 17.86 -0.36
N ALA A 301 -3.69 17.69 -0.37
CA ALA A 301 -2.92 17.47 0.86
C ALA A 301 -2.53 18.83 1.46
N PHE A 302 -2.90 19.05 2.71
CA PHE A 302 -2.50 20.23 3.50
C PHE A 302 -1.41 19.92 4.53
N GLY A 303 -1.09 18.63 4.70
CA GLY A 303 0.00 18.12 5.51
C GLY A 303 0.36 16.70 5.06
N VAL A 304 1.35 16.10 5.72
CA VAL A 304 1.81 14.74 5.41
C VAL A 304 0.93 13.65 6.01
N ILE A 305 0.19 14.00 7.08
CA ILE A 305 -0.72 13.09 7.79
C ILE A 305 -2.13 13.24 7.19
N PRO A 306 -2.74 12.17 6.66
CA PRO A 306 -4.05 12.24 6.03
C PRO A 306 -5.18 12.45 7.07
N PRO A 307 -6.34 13.00 6.67
CA PRO A 307 -7.42 13.37 7.58
C PRO A 307 -8.01 12.25 8.44
N ASN A 308 -7.93 10.99 7.99
CA ASN A 308 -8.43 9.82 8.72
C ASN A 308 -7.47 9.28 9.78
N ASN A 309 -6.28 9.87 9.96
CA ASN A 309 -5.31 9.43 10.94
C ASN A 309 -5.52 10.14 12.29
N TRP A 310 -5.32 9.42 13.40
CA TRP A 310 -5.48 9.95 14.76
C TRP A 310 -4.57 11.15 15.09
N ALA A 311 -3.44 11.30 14.40
CA ALA A 311 -2.48 12.40 14.58
C ALA A 311 -2.67 13.54 13.58
N HIS A 312 -3.78 13.56 12.82
CA HIS A 312 -4.07 14.63 11.87
C HIS A 312 -4.32 15.97 12.59
N GLU A 313 -3.62 17.02 12.17
CA GLU A 313 -3.91 18.41 12.55
C GLU A 313 -4.51 19.14 11.34
N SER A 314 -5.70 19.67 11.52
CA SER A 314 -6.44 20.37 10.46
C SER A 314 -6.13 21.87 10.42
N ASN A 315 -5.70 22.45 11.55
CA ASN A 315 -5.38 23.86 11.68
C ASN A 315 -3.90 24.13 11.36
N VAL A 316 -3.53 23.89 10.11
CA VAL A 316 -2.18 24.13 9.58
C VAL A 316 -2.16 25.27 8.58
N THR A 317 -1.00 25.89 8.39
CA THR A 317 -0.81 26.91 7.35
C THR A 317 -1.08 26.31 5.97
N THR A 318 -2.05 26.86 5.26
CA THR A 318 -2.40 26.46 3.90
C THR A 318 -1.89 27.45 2.86
N TYR A 319 -1.67 26.96 1.64
CA TYR A 319 -1.26 27.75 0.48
C TYR A 319 -2.33 27.61 -0.61
N PRO A 320 -3.39 28.43 -0.59
CA PRO A 320 -4.39 28.42 -1.65
C PRO A 320 -3.74 28.80 -2.99
N TYR A 321 -4.34 28.41 -4.11
CA TYR A 321 -3.81 28.79 -5.42
C TYR A 321 -3.90 30.31 -5.62
N ASP A 322 -2.74 30.98 -5.72
CA ASP A 322 -2.59 32.41 -5.95
C ASP A 322 -1.30 32.68 -6.76
N PRO A 323 -1.39 32.65 -8.11
CA PRO A 323 -0.27 32.95 -8.99
C PRO A 323 0.31 34.35 -8.83
N ALA A 324 -0.49 35.33 -8.37
CA ALA A 324 -0.01 36.69 -8.17
C ALA A 324 0.90 36.75 -6.94
N ARG A 325 0.49 36.12 -5.83
CA ARG A 325 1.32 35.98 -4.64
C ARG A 325 2.59 35.16 -4.93
N ALA A 326 2.48 34.10 -5.74
CA ALA A 326 3.64 33.31 -6.16
C ALA A 326 4.69 34.17 -6.89
N ARG A 327 4.28 34.95 -7.90
CA ARG A 327 5.18 35.88 -8.61
C ARG A 327 5.79 36.93 -7.69
N GLN A 328 5.02 37.47 -6.75
CA GLN A 328 5.53 38.42 -5.76
C GLN A 328 6.62 37.80 -4.89
N LEU A 329 6.41 36.58 -4.38
CA LEU A 329 7.38 35.87 -3.57
C LEU A 329 8.67 35.54 -4.34
N LEU A 330 8.57 35.16 -5.62
CA LEU A 330 9.74 34.95 -6.49
C LEU A 330 10.53 36.26 -6.68
N LYS A 331 9.84 37.38 -6.89
CA LYS A 331 10.48 38.70 -6.98
C LYS A 331 11.19 39.10 -5.69
N GLU A 332 10.53 38.93 -4.54
CA GLU A 332 11.11 39.20 -3.22
C GLU A 332 12.35 38.31 -2.97
N ALA A 333 12.37 37.09 -3.51
CA ALA A 333 13.50 36.17 -3.46
C ALA A 333 14.59 36.43 -4.51
N GLY A 334 14.38 37.36 -5.45
CA GLY A 334 15.31 37.61 -6.56
C GLY A 334 15.35 36.50 -7.62
N GLN A 335 14.26 35.73 -7.75
CA GLN A 335 14.14 34.53 -8.58
C GLN A 335 13.09 34.68 -9.71
N GLU A 336 12.96 35.86 -10.30
CA GLU A 336 11.95 36.17 -11.35
C GLU A 336 12.11 35.37 -12.65
N ASN A 337 13.31 34.84 -12.91
CA ASN A 337 13.62 34.02 -14.11
C ASN A 337 14.20 32.66 -13.70
N LEU A 338 13.64 32.05 -12.65
CA LEU A 338 14.15 30.79 -12.12
C LEU A 338 14.11 29.68 -13.18
N VAL A 339 15.26 29.04 -13.40
CA VAL A 339 15.39 27.79 -14.17
C VAL A 339 15.87 26.69 -13.22
N PHE A 340 15.22 25.53 -13.25
CA PHE A 340 15.64 24.39 -12.43
C PHE A 340 15.34 23.05 -13.10
N THR A 341 15.98 22.00 -12.59
CA THR A 341 15.77 20.63 -13.02
C THR A 341 14.75 19.90 -12.14
N TYR A 342 13.72 19.33 -12.78
CA TYR A 342 12.75 18.42 -12.16
C TYR A 342 13.01 16.98 -12.59
N ARG A 343 13.21 16.08 -11.63
CA ARG A 343 13.40 14.65 -11.89
C ARG A 343 12.13 13.84 -11.68
N THR A 344 11.91 12.88 -12.57
CA THR A 344 10.80 11.92 -12.51
C THR A 344 11.19 10.58 -13.12
N SER A 345 10.40 9.55 -12.89
CA SER A 345 10.47 8.30 -13.65
C SER A 345 9.82 8.43 -15.03
N THR A 346 10.09 7.46 -15.90
CA THR A 346 9.50 7.32 -17.25
C THR A 346 8.08 6.73 -17.24
N ASP A 347 7.48 6.47 -16.07
CA ASP A 347 6.10 6.02 -16.00
C ASP A 347 5.14 7.14 -16.46
N ASP A 348 4.02 6.74 -17.06
CA ASP A 348 3.10 7.69 -17.67
C ASP A 348 2.50 8.69 -16.68
N THR A 349 2.24 8.26 -15.44
CA THR A 349 1.66 9.13 -14.42
C THR A 349 2.65 10.21 -13.99
N GLY A 350 3.89 9.83 -13.71
CA GLY A 350 4.99 10.75 -13.40
C GLY A 350 5.27 11.73 -14.54
N ARG A 351 5.28 11.23 -15.79
CA ARG A 351 5.47 12.07 -16.99
C ARG A 351 4.33 13.08 -17.18
N LEU A 352 3.07 12.67 -17.05
CA LEU A 352 1.93 13.58 -17.14
C LEU A 352 1.94 14.62 -16.03
N MET A 353 2.24 14.22 -14.79
CA MET A 353 2.42 15.14 -13.67
C MET A 353 3.51 16.18 -13.96
N ALA A 354 4.67 15.74 -14.49
CA ALA A 354 5.78 16.62 -14.85
C ALA A 354 5.36 17.68 -15.89
N ILE A 355 4.60 17.29 -16.91
CA ILE A 355 4.14 18.20 -17.96
C ILE A 355 3.17 19.24 -17.38
N ILE A 356 2.23 18.82 -16.53
CA ILE A 356 1.27 19.74 -15.89
C ILE A 356 2.01 20.74 -14.99
N LEU A 357 2.93 20.26 -14.14
CA LEU A 357 3.74 21.13 -13.30
C LEU A 357 4.60 22.09 -14.13
N GLN A 358 5.17 21.64 -15.25
CA GLN A 358 5.93 22.51 -16.16
C GLN A 358 5.07 23.66 -16.69
N GLN A 359 3.82 23.36 -17.07
CA GLN A 359 2.88 24.36 -17.57
C GLN A 359 2.46 25.35 -16.48
N GLU A 360 2.07 24.88 -15.30
CA GLU A 360 1.62 25.76 -14.20
C GLU A 360 2.76 26.65 -13.68
N LEU A 361 3.97 26.10 -13.53
CA LEU A 361 5.13 26.88 -13.09
C LEU A 361 5.55 27.94 -14.12
N LYS A 362 5.33 27.68 -15.41
CA LYS A 362 5.57 28.68 -16.47
C LYS A 362 4.67 29.91 -16.32
N GLU A 363 3.43 29.77 -15.82
CA GLU A 363 2.49 30.88 -15.61
C GLU A 363 2.95 31.86 -14.52
N ILE A 364 3.88 31.43 -13.65
CA ILE A 364 4.50 32.26 -12.62
C ILE A 364 5.95 32.67 -12.97
N GLY A 365 6.40 32.42 -14.21
CA GLY A 365 7.73 32.83 -14.69
C GLY A 365 8.85 31.84 -14.39
N VAL A 366 8.54 30.63 -13.94
CA VAL A 366 9.52 29.59 -13.63
C VAL A 366 9.67 28.63 -14.82
N THR A 367 10.91 28.37 -15.23
CA THR A 367 11.23 27.38 -16.27
C THR A 367 11.68 26.08 -15.63
N MET A 368 10.90 25.01 -15.83
CA MET A 368 11.21 23.68 -15.31
C MET A 368 11.75 22.77 -16.43
N GLU A 369 12.97 22.27 -16.29
CA GLU A 369 13.56 21.26 -17.16
C GLU A 369 13.27 19.85 -16.66
N ILE A 370 12.51 19.07 -17.44
CA ILE A 370 12.17 17.69 -17.06
C ILE A 370 13.34 16.75 -17.40
N ARG A 371 13.78 15.97 -16.43
CA ARG A 371 14.73 14.85 -16.59
C ARG A 371 14.05 13.57 -16.15
N SER A 372 13.83 12.66 -17.10
CA SER A 372 13.19 11.37 -16.85
C SER A 372 14.16 10.21 -16.99
N ASN A 373 14.12 9.26 -16.07
CA ASN A 373 14.89 8.02 -16.12
C ASN A 373 14.00 6.82 -15.82
N GLU A 374 14.46 5.61 -16.13
CA GLU A 374 13.86 4.38 -15.60
C GLU A 374 13.83 4.47 -14.05
N PHE A 375 12.79 3.91 -13.40
CA PHE A 375 12.50 4.12 -11.99
C PHE A 375 13.68 3.78 -11.07
N ALA A 376 14.40 2.68 -11.30
CA ALA A 376 15.54 2.30 -10.46
C ALA A 376 16.67 3.34 -10.56
N THR A 377 16.92 3.86 -11.77
CA THR A 377 17.93 4.91 -11.99
C THR A 377 17.49 6.23 -11.36
N PHE A 378 16.24 6.63 -11.57
CA PHE A 378 15.66 7.82 -10.96
C PHE A 378 15.73 7.77 -9.42
N PHE A 379 15.38 6.63 -8.83
CA PHE A 379 15.41 6.46 -7.38
C PHE A 379 16.84 6.44 -6.83
N ALA A 380 17.81 5.87 -7.56
CA ALA A 380 19.23 5.91 -7.21
C ALA A 380 19.77 7.35 -7.19
N ASP A 381 19.40 8.18 -8.18
CA ASP A 381 19.75 9.61 -8.20
C ASP A 381 19.17 10.35 -6.99
N ILE A 382 17.92 10.04 -6.61
CA ILE A 382 17.31 10.60 -5.41
C ILE A 382 18.08 10.17 -4.15
N ILE A 383 18.44 8.89 -4.02
CA ILE A 383 19.23 8.38 -2.88
C ILE A 383 20.57 9.11 -2.77
N ALA A 384 21.21 9.37 -3.91
CA ALA A 384 22.50 10.06 -3.98
C ALA A 384 22.41 11.59 -3.74
N GLY A 385 21.20 12.17 -3.62
CA GLY A 385 21.01 13.62 -3.50
C GLY A 385 21.17 14.38 -4.81
N ASN A 386 21.19 13.69 -5.95
CA ASN A 386 21.46 14.25 -7.28
C ASN A 386 20.22 14.90 -7.91
N PHE A 387 19.55 15.82 -7.22
CA PHE A 387 18.35 16.49 -7.71
C PHE A 387 18.22 17.92 -7.16
N GLN A 388 17.44 18.75 -7.84
CA GLN A 388 16.95 20.02 -7.28
C GLN A 388 15.52 19.86 -6.77
N VAL A 389 14.63 19.32 -7.63
CA VAL A 389 13.25 18.99 -7.29
C VAL A 389 12.88 17.63 -7.89
N PHE A 390 12.05 16.87 -7.18
CA PHE A 390 11.40 15.67 -7.72
C PHE A 390 9.99 15.51 -7.16
N SER A 391 9.21 14.62 -7.75
CA SER A 391 7.96 14.15 -7.15
C SER A 391 7.99 12.65 -6.90
N LEU A 392 7.45 12.24 -5.76
CA LEU A 392 7.21 10.85 -5.39
C LEU A 392 5.89 10.74 -4.62
N ARG A 393 5.49 9.49 -4.39
CA ARG A 393 4.43 9.13 -3.47
C ARG A 393 5.00 8.39 -2.26
N TRP A 394 4.47 8.69 -1.08
CA TRP A 394 4.65 7.89 0.12
C TRP A 394 3.42 7.01 0.32
N ILE A 395 3.60 5.70 0.46
CA ILE A 395 2.50 4.74 0.71
C ILE A 395 2.48 4.43 2.21
N GLY A 396 1.28 4.37 2.80
CA GLY A 396 1.13 4.12 4.23
C GLY A 396 1.30 5.39 5.08
N ALA A 397 1.06 6.57 4.50
CA ALA A 397 1.07 7.85 5.22
C ALA A 397 0.02 7.94 6.35
N ASN A 398 -1.01 7.09 6.31
CA ASN A 398 -2.00 6.94 7.36
C ASN A 398 -1.61 5.90 8.44
N ASN A 399 -0.41 5.32 8.37
CA ASN A 399 0.11 4.47 9.44
C ASN A 399 0.57 5.32 10.64
N ASP A 400 1.33 4.73 11.57
CA ASP A 400 1.95 5.49 12.67
C ASP A 400 2.80 6.65 12.12
N PRO A 401 2.60 7.89 12.60
CA PRO A 401 3.36 9.06 12.15
C PRO A 401 4.88 8.93 12.31
N ASP A 402 5.39 8.03 13.16
CA ASP A 402 6.83 7.78 13.30
C ASP A 402 7.47 7.34 11.98
N ILE A 403 6.71 6.80 11.00
CA ILE A 403 7.26 6.52 9.67
C ILE A 403 7.88 7.76 9.01
N PHE A 404 7.37 8.96 9.33
CA PHE A 404 7.88 10.23 8.83
C PHE A 404 9.20 10.67 9.49
N ASN A 405 9.63 10.02 10.57
CA ASN A 405 10.97 10.15 11.14
C ASN A 405 12.03 9.87 10.06
N LEU A 406 11.81 8.87 9.20
CA LEU A 406 12.68 8.56 8.07
C LEU A 406 12.82 9.72 7.07
N ILE A 407 11.86 10.64 7.01
CA ILE A 407 11.82 11.71 6.01
C ILE A 407 12.21 13.07 6.59
N PHE A 408 11.88 13.35 7.86
CA PHE A 408 12.05 14.69 8.44
C PHE A 408 13.09 14.77 9.57
N ASN A 409 13.54 13.66 10.12
CA ASN A 409 14.55 13.70 11.18
C ASN A 409 15.92 14.09 10.60
N SER A 410 16.62 15.01 11.26
CA SER A 410 17.97 15.44 10.87
C SER A 410 19.01 14.32 10.93
N LYS A 411 18.75 13.24 11.68
CA LYS A 411 19.59 12.02 11.71
C LYS A 411 19.31 11.06 10.55
N SER A 412 18.20 11.25 9.84
CA SER A 412 17.74 10.38 8.75
C SER A 412 18.17 10.87 7.37
N VAL A 413 19.22 11.69 7.31
CA VAL A 413 19.87 12.04 6.03
C VAL A 413 20.50 10.77 5.44
N PRO A 414 20.43 10.54 4.11
CA PRO A 414 21.12 9.43 3.47
C PRO A 414 22.59 9.31 3.95
N PRO A 415 23.09 8.09 4.18
CA PRO A 415 22.44 6.79 3.95
C PRO A 415 21.54 6.31 5.10
N ASN A 416 21.41 7.07 6.18
CA ASN A 416 20.75 6.64 7.43
C ASN A 416 19.22 6.81 7.41
N GLY A 417 18.66 7.31 6.31
CA GLY A 417 17.22 7.45 6.12
C GLY A 417 16.88 8.07 4.76
N SER A 418 15.65 8.59 4.67
CA SER A 418 15.08 9.19 3.46
C SER A 418 14.93 10.71 3.55
N ASN A 419 15.55 11.36 4.53
CA ASN A 419 15.58 12.82 4.65
C ASN A 419 16.56 13.41 3.63
N ARG A 420 16.03 13.73 2.45
CA ARG A 420 16.82 14.14 1.28
C ARG A 420 16.73 15.65 1.03
N GLY A 421 16.20 16.43 1.98
CA GLY A 421 16.01 17.87 1.86
C GLY A 421 16.26 18.58 3.17
#